data_AF-A0A932W1A8-F1
#
_entry.id   AF-A0A932W1A8-F1
#
_cell.length_a   1.000
_cell.length_b   1.000
_cell.length_c   1.000
_cell.angle_alpha   90.00
_cell.angle_beta   90.00
_cell.angle_gamma   90.00
#
_symmetry.space_group_name_H-M   'P 1'
#
loop_
_entity.id
_entity.type
_entity.pdbx_description
1 polymer ?
#
loop_
_entity_poly.entity_id
_entity_poly.type
_entity_poly.pdbx_seq_one_letter_code
_entity_poly.pdbx_strand_id
1 'polypeptide(L)' 'MPVRKIQVGQVWKKSGTGENYLVTKIYSEALATYAMLRKAGAEEEARLRVKVERAGDTQNLPGFIYAQEAENF' A
#
# COMPACT_ATOMS: atom_id res chain seq x y z
N MET A 1 -8.82 2.88 12.08
CA MET A 1 -8.83 1.45 12.47
C MET A 1 -7.62 0.84 11.81
N PRO A 2 -6.64 0.28 12.55
CA PRO A 2 -5.42 -0.21 11.93
C PRO A 2 -5.79 -1.21 10.84
N VAL A 3 -5.25 -1.02 9.64
CA VAL A 3 -5.46 -1.94 8.51
C VAL A 3 -4.97 -3.33 8.94
N ARG A 4 -5.92 -4.20 9.30
CA ARG A 4 -5.63 -5.55 9.80
C ARG A 4 -4.89 -6.39 8.74
N LYS A 5 -5.08 -6.06 7.46
CA LYS A 5 -4.42 -6.73 6.34
C LYS A 5 -4.42 -5.84 5.10
N ILE A 6 -3.29 -5.76 4.41
CA ILE A 6 -3.24 -5.09 3.11
C ILE A 6 -4.03 -5.94 2.11
N GLN A 7 -4.85 -5.28 1.28
CA GLN A 7 -5.74 -5.92 0.31
C GLN A 7 -5.67 -5.21 -1.05
N VAL A 8 -5.91 -5.96 -2.12
CA VAL A 8 -6.08 -5.40 -3.47
C VAL A 8 -7.29 -4.48 -3.47
N GLY A 9 -7.20 -3.36 -4.17
CA GLY A 9 -8.23 -2.32 -4.19
C GLY A 9 -8.03 -1.21 -3.15
N GLN A 10 -7.16 -1.42 -2.16
CA GLN A 10 -6.82 -0.38 -1.19
C GLN A 10 -6.00 0.74 -1.84
N VAL A 11 -6.28 1.98 -1.44
CA VAL A 11 -5.52 3.16 -1.86
C VAL A 11 -4.63 3.64 -0.72
N TRP A 12 -3.38 3.92 -1.07
CA TRP A 12 -2.34 4.35 -0.16
C TRP A 12 -1.68 5.61 -0.69
N LYS A 13 -1.52 6.61 0.17
CA LYS A 13 -0.88 7.88 -0.15
C LYS A 13 0.60 7.81 0.16
N LYS A 14 1.46 8.14 -0.81
CA LYS A 14 2.91 8.15 -0.61
C LYS A 14 3.30 9.33 0.29
N SER A 15 4.00 9.02 1.37
CA SER A 15 4.56 10.01 2.29
C SER A 15 5.61 10.84 1.56
N GLY A 16 5.50 12.16 1.65
CA GLY A 16 6.41 13.10 0.97
C GLY A 16 5.88 13.66 -0.34
N THR A 17 5.35 12.85 -1.26
CA THR A 17 4.80 13.34 -2.54
C THR A 17 3.30 13.59 -2.50
N GLY A 18 2.59 12.92 -1.60
CA GLY A 18 1.14 13.00 -1.49
C GLY A 18 0.37 12.31 -2.63
N GLU A 19 1.07 11.59 -3.50
CA GLU A 19 0.49 10.85 -4.62
C GLU A 19 -0.26 9.61 -4.13
N ASN A 20 -1.38 9.30 -4.77
CA ASN A 20 -2.19 8.14 -4.45
C ASN A 20 -1.77 6.92 -5.28
N TYR A 21 -1.74 5.77 -4.61
CA TYR A 21 -1.36 4.51 -5.21
C TYR A 21 -2.39 3.42 -4.88
N LEU A 22 -2.82 2.69 -5.90
CA LEU A 22 -3.74 1.57 -5.79
C LEU A 22 -2.95 0.26 -5.61
N VAL A 23 -3.30 -0.53 -4.60
CA VAL A 23 -2.82 -1.91 -4.46
C VAL A 23 -3.47 -2.75 -5.55
N THR A 24 -2.69 -3.22 -6.51
CA THR A 24 -3.18 -4.00 -7.66
C THR A 24 -2.94 -5.49 -7.51
N LYS A 25 -1.87 -5.89 -6.79
CA LYS A 25 -1.55 -7.29 -6.51
C LYS A 25 -0.86 -7.40 -5.16
N ILE A 26 -1.06 -8.53 -4.50
CA ILE A 26 -0.32 -8.93 -3.31
C ILE A 26 0.17 -10.34 -3.54
N TYR A 27 1.45 -10.59 -3.29
CA TYR A 27 2.01 -11.92 -3.34
C TYR A 27 2.93 -12.14 -2.15
N SER A 28 3.03 -13.40 -1.73
CA SER A 28 3.94 -13.82 -0.68
C SER A 28 4.98 -14.74 -1.28
N GLU A 29 6.24 -14.42 -1.02
CA GLU A 29 7.39 -15.28 -1.22
C GLU A 29 7.74 -15.94 0.12
N ALA A 30 8.67 -16.89 0.13
CA ALA A 30 8.99 -17.71 1.29
C ALA A 30 9.19 -16.92 2.61
N LEU A 31 9.82 -15.73 2.54
CA LEU A 31 10.16 -14.93 3.72
C LEU A 31 9.51 -13.54 3.75
N ALA A 32 8.72 -13.16 2.75
CA ALA A 32 8.22 -11.80 2.64
C ALA A 32 6.92 -11.71 1.83
N THR A 33 6.08 -10.74 2.19
CA THR A 33 4.92 -10.34 1.40
C THR A 33 5.20 -9.01 0.71
N TYR A 34 4.76 -8.88 -0.53
CA TYR A 34 4.91 -7.66 -1.32
C TYR A 34 3.57 -7.19 -1.85
N ALA A 35 3.41 -5.88 -1.91
CA ALA A 35 2.32 -5.20 -2.59
C ALA A 35 2.82 -4.56 -3.89
N MET A 36 2.06 -4.71 -4.97
CA MET A 36 2.28 -4.00 -6.22
C MET A 36 1.35 -2.79 -6.27
N LEU A 37 1.94 -1.62 -6.31
CA LEU A 37 1.25 -0.34 -6.30
C LEU A 37 1.27 0.27 -7.70
N ARG A 38 0.11 0.74 -8.15
CA ARG A 38 -0.04 1.53 -9.38
C ARG A 38 -0.40 2.95 -9.00
N LYS A 39 0.28 3.94 -9.57
CA LYS A 39 -0.03 5.34 -9.34
C LYS A 39 -1.41 5.68 -9.92
N ALA A 40 -2.23 6.39 -9.16
CA ALA A 40 -3.53 6.86 -9.62
C ALA A 40 -3.34 7.92 -10.72
N GLY A 41 -4.09 7.80 -11.82
CA GLY A 41 -3.98 8.71 -12.97
C GLY A 41 -2.78 8.46 -13.89
N ALA A 42 -1.97 7.43 -13.62
CA ALA A 42 -0.82 7.07 -14.45
C ALA A 42 -0.72 5.56 -14.63
N GLU A 43 -1.64 5.02 -15.42
CA GLU A 43 -1.82 3.56 -15.53
C GLU A 43 -0.72 2.86 -16.32
N GLU A 44 -0.06 3.59 -17.22
CA GLU A 44 1.05 3.15 -18.07
C GLU A 44 2.40 3.21 -17.33
N GLU A 45 2.48 3.89 -16.16
CA GLU A 45 3.71 3.98 -15.39
C GLU A 45 4.08 2.63 -14.73
N ALA A 46 5.39 2.45 -14.50
CA ALA A 46 5.91 1.26 -13.85
C ALA A 46 5.30 1.08 -12.45
N ARG A 47 4.90 -0.15 -12.13
CA ARG A 47 4.34 -0.49 -10.81
C ARG A 47 5.45 -0.48 -9.76
N LEU A 48 5.16 0.12 -8.61
CA LEU A 48 6.06 0.07 -7.46
C LEU A 48 5.85 -1.24 -6.71
N ARG A 49 6.94 -1.96 -6.44
CA ARG A 49 6.95 -3.13 -5.56
C ARG A 49 7.37 -2.68 -4.16
N VAL A 50 6.51 -2.89 -3.17
CA VAL A 50 6.78 -2.51 -1.77
C VAL A 50 6.69 -3.74 -0.88
N LYS A 51 7.70 -3.95 -0.04
CA LYS A 51 7.67 -5.00 0.98
C LYS A 51 6.66 -4.60 2.06
N VAL A 52 5.75 -5.51 2.37
CA VAL A 52 4.80 -5.33 3.46
C VAL A 52 5.52 -5.55 4.78
N GLU A 53 5.43 -4.57 5.67
CA GLU A 53 5.87 -4.72 7.06
C GLU A 53 4.71 -5.25 7.91
N ARG A 54 5.05 -6.13 8.85
CA ARG A 54 4.09 -6.72 9.79
C ARG A 54 4.49 -6.29 11.19
N ALA A 55 3.57 -5.67 11.92
CA ALA A 55 3.73 -5.31 13.32
C ALA A 55 2.57 -5.94 14.11
N GLY A 56 2.82 -7.13 14.69
CA GLY A 56 1.76 -7.94 15.29
C GLY A 56 0.68 -8.32 14.27
N ASP A 57 -0.58 -8.07 14.60
CA ASP A 57 -1.75 -8.28 13.72
C ASP A 57 -1.96 -7.18 12.67
N THR A 58 -1.06 -6.18 12.61
CA THR A 58 -1.18 -5.06 11.68
C THR A 58 -0.17 -5.17 10.54
N GLN A 59 -0.60 -4.73 9.35
CA GLN A 59 0.25 -4.67 8.17
C GLN A 59 0.38 -3.23 7.71
N ASN A 60 1.58 -2.84 7.29
CA ASN A 60 1.84 -1.50 6.80
C ASN A 60 2.70 -1.49 5.53
N LEU A 61 2.60 -0.39 4.77
CA LEU A 61 3.44 -0.09 3.63
C LEU A 61 4.43 1.01 4.03
N PRO A 62 5.73 0.71 4.15
CA PRO A 62 6.75 1.69 4.53
C PRO A 62 6.76 2.88 3.57
N GLY A 63 6.66 4.08 4.12
CA GLY A 63 6.58 5.31 3.33
C GLY A 63 5.20 5.60 2.73
N PHE A 64 4.16 4.87 3.12
CA PHE A 64 2.77 5.14 2.69
C PHE A 64 1.83 5.27 3.89
N ILE A 65 0.74 6.01 3.70
CA ILE A 65 -0.34 6.20 4.67
C ILE A 65 -1.62 5.69 4.01
N TYR A 66 -2.42 4.91 4.74
CA TYR A 66 -3.66 4.40 4.21
C TYR A 66 -4.66 5.54 3.95
N ALA A 67 -5.13 5.67 2.70
CA ALA A 67 -5.87 6.85 2.28
C ALA A 67 -7.26 6.95 2.94
N GLN A 68 -7.94 5.83 3.21
CA GLN A 68 -9.24 5.86 3.90
C GLN A 68 -9.15 6.24 5.39
N GLU A 69 -7.97 6.16 6.01
CA GLU A 69 -7.76 6.71 7.36
C GLU A 69 -7.45 8.21 7.33
N ALA A 70 -7.07 8.77 6.18
CA ALA A 70 -6.75 10.19 6.03
C ALA A 70 -7.98 11.10 5.90
N GLU A 71 -9.18 10.55 5.69
CA GLU A 71 -10.44 11.32 5.61
C GLU A 71 -11.13 11.49 6.97
N ASN A 72 -10.58 10.93 8.05
CA ASN A 72 -11.17 10.94 9.41
C ASN A 72 -10.40 11.81 10.43
N PHE A 73 -9.60 12.78 9.98
CA PHE A 73 -8.91 13.75 10.85
C PHE A 73 -9.22 15.19 10.46
#